data_AF-A0A5Q2RQ06-F1
#
_entry.id   AF-A0A5Q2RQ06-F1
#
_cell.length_a   1.000
_cell.length_b   1.000
_cell.length_c   1.000
_cell.angle_alpha   90.00
_cell.angle_beta   90.00
_cell.angle_gamma   90.00
#
_symmetry.space_group_name_H-M   'P 1'
#
loop_
_entity.id
_entity.type
_entity.pdbx_description
1 polymer ?
#
loop_
_entity_poly.entity_id
_entity_poly.type
_entity_poly.pdbx_seq_one_letter_code
_entity_poly.pdbx_strand_id
1 'polypeptide(L)'
;MARVCSRPGCSAPATVTFTFEPDALVVWVGDLAPDATAPGHDLCAEHGERLSAPRGWRMEDVRANRPPLPKLDADSPMLSRAFRGVRAS
;
A
#
# COMPACT_ATOMS: atom_id res chain seq x y z
N MET A 1 -24.14 -8.98 -4.71
CA MET A 1 -23.76 -7.67 -5.28
C MET A 1 -22.25 -7.49 -5.14
N ALA A 2 -21.57 -7.06 -6.19
CA ALA A 2 -20.17 -6.62 -6.09
C ALA A 2 -20.11 -5.22 -5.48
N ARG A 3 -19.06 -4.93 -4.70
CA ARG A 3 -18.84 -3.59 -4.15
C ARG A 3 -18.37 -2.65 -5.24
N VAL A 4 -18.80 -1.39 -5.16
CA VAL A 4 -18.46 -0.35 -6.13
C VAL A 4 -17.48 0.64 -5.54
N CYS A 5 -16.73 1.30 -6.41
CA CYS A 5 -15.81 2.35 -6.01
C CYS A 5 -16.53 3.46 -5.22
N SER A 6 -15.92 3.87 -4.11
CA SER A 6 -16.43 4.93 -3.22
C SER A 6 -16.22 6.34 -3.79
N ARG A 7 -15.49 6.48 -4.90
CA ARG A 7 -15.22 7.78 -5.53
C ARG A 7 -16.52 8.32 -6.17
N PRO A 8 -16.94 9.57 -5.84
CA PRO A 8 -18.11 10.17 -6.47
C PRO A 8 -18.01 10.17 -7.99
N GLY A 9 -19.05 9.67 -8.66
CA GLY A 9 -19.09 9.56 -10.13
C GLY A 9 -18.40 8.32 -10.72
N CYS A 10 -17.85 7.42 -9.89
CA CYS A 10 -17.30 6.14 -10.34
C CYS A 10 -18.24 5.00 -9.97
N SER A 11 -18.59 4.14 -10.92
CA SER A 11 -19.39 2.93 -10.71
C SER A 11 -18.61 1.64 -11.01
N ALA A 12 -17.29 1.75 -11.18
CA ALA A 12 -16.44 0.60 -11.45
C ALA A 12 -16.41 -0.36 -10.26
N PRO A 13 -16.23 -1.67 -10.49
CA PRO A 13 -16.11 -2.65 -9.41
C PRO A 13 -14.89 -2.33 -8.54
N ALA A 14 -15.07 -2.37 -7.23
CA ALA A 14 -13.97 -2.20 -6.31
C ALA A 14 -13.05 -3.43 -6.33
N THR A 15 -11.76 -3.19 -6.23
CA THR A 15 -10.71 -4.23 -6.21
C THR A 15 -9.73 -4.01 -5.07
N VAL A 16 -9.77 -2.86 -4.40
CA VAL A 16 -8.93 -2.54 -3.25
C VAL A 16 -9.76 -1.92 -2.14
N THR A 17 -9.30 -2.08 -0.91
CA THR A 17 -9.85 -1.40 0.27
C THR A 17 -8.72 -0.60 0.91
N PHE A 18 -8.99 0.64 1.31
CA PHE A 18 -8.04 1.42 2.12
C PHE A 18 -8.66 1.90 3.43
N THR A 19 -7.85 2.05 4.46
CA THR A 19 -8.28 2.48 5.79
C THR A 19 -7.31 3.53 6.35
N PHE A 20 -7.79 4.33 7.29
CA PHE A 20 -6.95 5.27 8.05
C PHE A 20 -6.68 4.72 9.45
N GLU A 21 -5.42 4.72 9.86
CA GLU A 21 -4.99 4.49 11.23
C GLU A 21 -4.46 5.82 11.78
N PRO A 22 -5.31 6.58 12.48
CA PRO A 22 -5.00 7.95 12.87
C PRO A 22 -3.92 8.06 13.94
N ASP A 23 -3.70 7.02 14.76
CA ASP A 23 -2.71 7.06 15.83
C ASP A 23 -1.28 6.99 15.28
N ALA A 24 -1.02 6.11 14.30
CA ALA A 24 0.26 6.03 13.61
C ALA A 24 0.40 6.96 12.40
N LEU A 25 -0.64 7.72 12.05
CA LEU A 25 -0.72 8.55 10.83
C LEU A 25 -0.43 7.73 9.57
N VAL A 26 -1.07 6.55 9.44
CA VAL A 26 -0.87 5.62 8.33
C VAL A 26 -2.17 5.42 7.55
N VAL A 27 -2.06 5.42 6.22
CA VAL A 27 -3.08 4.93 5.31
C VAL A 27 -2.72 3.50 4.91
N TRP A 28 -3.54 2.54 5.29
CA TRP A 28 -3.37 1.14 4.90
C TRP A 28 -4.12 0.88 3.61
N VAL A 29 -3.46 0.28 2.63
CA VAL A 29 -4.05 -0.11 1.34
C VAL A 29 -3.87 -1.61 1.16
N GLY A 30 -4.97 -2.33 0.97
CA GLY A 30 -4.98 -3.77 0.79
C GLY A 30 -5.83 -4.20 -0.40
N ASP A 31 -5.77 -5.50 -0.71
CA ASP A 31 -6.72 -6.11 -1.63
C ASP A 31 -8.15 -5.94 -1.08
N LEU A 32 -9.16 -6.04 -1.95
CA LEU A 32 -10.55 -5.86 -1.55
C LEU A 32 -10.87 -6.78 -0.35
N ALA A 33 -11.27 -6.17 0.76
CA ALA A 33 -11.56 -6.90 1.97
C ALA A 33 -12.76 -7.85 1.74
N PRO A 34 -12.69 -9.12 2.18
CA PRO A 34 -13.77 -10.08 2.00
C PRO A 34 -15.07 -9.61 2.67
N ASP A 35 -14.94 -8.93 3.80
CA ASP A 35 -16.02 -8.30 4.55
C ASP A 35 -15.92 -6.77 4.53
N ALA A 36 -17.06 -6.10 4.71
CA ALA A 36 -17.11 -4.64 4.73
C ALA A 36 -16.63 -4.19 6.11
N THR A 37 -15.31 -4.30 6.33
CA THR A 37 -14.69 -3.88 7.57
C THR A 37 -14.77 -2.36 7.63
N ALA A 38 -15.65 -1.82 8.47
CA ALA A 38 -15.63 -0.40 8.81
C ALA A 38 -14.29 -0.06 9.49
N PRO A 39 -13.62 1.07 9.16
CA PRO A 39 -13.99 2.18 8.27
C PRO A 39 -13.20 2.13 6.94
N GLY A 40 -13.16 0.98 6.27
CA GLY A 40 -12.50 0.84 4.98
C GLY A 40 -13.31 1.47 3.84
N HIS A 41 -12.63 2.18 2.95
CA HIS A 41 -13.19 2.69 1.71
C HIS A 41 -12.73 1.83 0.55
N ASP A 42 -13.69 1.38 -0.25
CA ASP A 42 -13.43 0.50 -1.39
C ASP A 42 -13.21 1.35 -2.67
N LEU A 43 -12.15 1.05 -3.42
CA LEU A 43 -11.82 1.73 -4.68
C LEU A 43 -11.62 0.72 -5.81
N CYS A 44 -11.87 1.13 -7.05
CA CYS A 44 -11.46 0.36 -8.23
C CYS A 44 -9.94 0.43 -8.44
N ALA A 45 -9.40 -0.42 -9.31
CA ALA A 45 -7.96 -0.49 -9.59
C ALA A 45 -7.35 0.88 -9.93
N GLU A 46 -7.96 1.62 -10.86
CA GLU A 46 -7.48 2.95 -11.27
C GLU A 46 -7.42 3.95 -10.10
N HIS A 47 -8.48 4.00 -9.28
CA HIS A 47 -8.52 4.91 -8.15
C HIS A 47 -7.62 4.46 -7.00
N GLY A 48 -7.39 3.16 -6.85
CA GLY A 48 -6.42 2.61 -5.92
C GLY A 48 -4.98 2.96 -6.30
N GLU A 49 -4.64 2.94 -7.58
CA GLU A 49 -3.32 3.34 -8.08
C GLU A 49 -3.05 4.85 -7.96
N ARG A 50 -4.09 5.67 -8.09
CA ARG A 50 -4.02 7.13 -7.94
C ARG A 50 -4.16 7.61 -6.50
N LEU A 51 -4.46 6.71 -5.56
CA LEU A 51 -4.58 7.05 -4.15
C LEU A 51 -3.24 7.58 -3.63
N SER A 52 -3.29 8.65 -2.85
CA SER A 52 -2.11 9.23 -2.20
C SER A 52 -2.47 9.57 -0.76
N ALA A 53 -1.51 9.36 0.13
CA ALA A 53 -1.71 9.71 1.54
C ALA A 53 -1.75 11.23 1.71
N PRO A 54 -2.51 11.74 2.71
CA PRO A 54 -2.44 13.13 3.11
C PRO A 54 -1.01 13.57 3.48
N ARG A 55 -0.77 14.89 3.49
CA ARG A 55 0.54 15.42 3.90
C ARG A 55 0.84 15.02 5.35
N GLY A 56 2.05 14.51 5.59
CA GLY A 56 2.49 14.04 6.91
C GLY A 56 2.02 12.63 7.27
N TRP A 57 1.25 11.98 6.41
CA TRP A 57 0.83 10.59 6.59
C TRP A 57 1.70 9.65 5.78
N ARG A 58 1.90 8.44 6.30
CA ARG A 58 2.54 7.35 5.56
C ARG A 58 1.48 6.52 4.83
N MET A 59 1.89 5.84 3.77
CA MET A 59 1.05 4.89 3.06
C MET A 59 1.71 3.52 3.07
N GLU A 60 1.01 2.54 3.61
CA GLU A 60 1.42 1.15 3.63
C GLU A 60 0.50 0.35 2.71
N ASP A 61 1.05 -0.05 1.57
CA ASP A 61 0.34 -0.87 0.59
C ASP A 61 0.82 -2.32 0.71
N VAL A 62 -0.09 -3.16 1.19
CA VAL A 62 0.08 -4.59 1.53
C VAL A 62 -0.60 -5.52 0.52
N ARG A 63 -1.01 -5.00 -0.65
CA ARG A 63 -1.60 -5.81 -1.73
C ARG A 63 -0.64 -6.89 -2.21
N ALA A 64 -1.16 -8.08 -2.50
CA ALA A 64 -0.36 -9.23 -2.93
C ALA A 64 0.35 -9.00 -4.28
N ASN A 65 -0.21 -8.16 -5.16
CA ASN A 65 0.37 -7.85 -6.47
C ASN A 65 1.45 -6.76 -6.43
N ARG A 66 1.73 -6.17 -5.25
CA ARG A 66 2.88 -5.28 -5.13
C ARG A 66 4.13 -6.16 -5.05
N PRO A 67 5.10 -6.05 -5.97
CA PRO A 67 6.33 -6.81 -5.85
C PRO A 67 6.93 -6.50 -4.47
N PRO A 68 7.25 -7.52 -3.65
CA PRO A 68 7.83 -7.28 -2.35
C PRO A 68 9.06 -6.41 -2.55
N LEU A 69 9.26 -5.41 -1.67
CA LEU A 69 10.51 -4.68 -1.66
C LEU A 69 11.64 -5.73 -1.65
N PRO A 70 12.66 -5.61 -2.53
CA PRO A 70 13.78 -6.53 -2.50
C PRO A 70 14.31 -6.49 -1.08
N LYS A 71 14.26 -7.64 -0.40
CA LYS A 71 14.78 -7.73 0.96
C LYS A 71 16.24 -7.30 0.87
N LEU A 72 16.55 -6.22 1.57
CA LEU A 72 17.90 -5.74 1.70
C LEU A 72 18.52 -6.46 2.89
N ASP A 73 18.61 -7.78 2.79
CA ASP A 73 19.32 -8.60 3.75
C ASP A 73 20.82 -8.63 3.46
N ALA A 74 21.60 -9.18 4.39
CA ALA A 74 23.07 -9.16 4.34
C ALA A 74 23.66 -9.86 3.10
N ASP A 75 22.87 -10.71 2.43
CA ASP A 75 23.25 -11.39 1.19
C ASP A 75 22.88 -10.59 -0.07
N SER A 76 22.28 -9.39 0.09
CA SER A 76 21.87 -8.57 -1.04
C SER A 76 23.08 -8.04 -1.82
N PRO A 77 23.25 -8.41 -3.11
CA PRO A 77 24.39 -7.98 -3.92
C PRO A 77 24.40 -6.46 -4.18
N MET A 78 23.26 -5.80 -3.99
CA MET A 78 23.14 -4.33 -4.04
C MET A 78 23.83 -3.70 -2.82
N LEU A 79 23.63 -4.27 -1.62
CA LEU A 79 24.27 -3.81 -0.39
C LEU A 79 25.79 -4.04 -0.44
N SER A 80 26.23 -5.21 -0.90
CA SER A 80 27.66 -5.54 -1.04
C SER A 80 28.39 -4.62 -2.02
N ARG A 81 27.69 -4.07 -3.02
CA ARG A 81 28.23 -3.06 -3.94
C ARG A 81 28.29 -1.68 -3.31
N ALA A 82 27.28 -1.30 -2.53
CA ALA A 82 27.18 0.02 -1.91
C ALA A 82 28.23 0.23 -0.80
N PHE A 83 28.52 -0.79 0.00
CA PHE A 83 29.47 -0.70 1.12
C PHE A 83 30.85 -1.28 0.82
N ARG A 84 31.19 -1.49 -0.46
CA ARG A 84 32.50 -2.02 -0.86
C ARG A 84 33.61 -0.99 -0.57
N GLY A 85 34.05 -0.92 0.69
CA GLY A 85 35.08 0.02 1.15
C GLY A 85 34.93 0.53 2.60
N VAL A 86 33.78 0.33 3.25
CA VAL A 86 33.62 0.68 4.68
C VAL A 86 34.28 -0.44 5.50
N ARG A 87 35.51 -0.19 5.96
CA ARG A 87 36.15 -1.04 6.97
C ARG A 87 35.46 -0.74 8.30
N ALA A 88 34.89 -1.76 8.94
CA ALA A 88 34.53 -1.68 10.35
C ALA A 88 35.82 -1.36 11.12
N SER A 89 35.83 -0.22 11.83
CA SER A 89 36.91 0.17 12.75
C SER A 89 36.59 -0.32 14.15
#